data_AF-A0A7K3X3I4-F1
#
_entry.id   AF-A0A7K3X3I4-F1
#
_cell.length_a   1.000
_cell.length_b   1.000
_cell.length_c   1.000
_cell.angle_alpha   90.00
_cell.angle_beta   90.00
_cell.angle_gamma   90.00
#
_symmetry.space_group_name_H-M   'P 1'
#
loop_
_entity.id
_entity.type
_entity.pdbx_description
1 polymer ?
#
loop_
_entity_poly.entity_id
_entity_poly.type
_entity_poly.pdbx_seq_one_letter_code
_entity_poly.pdbx_strand_id
1 'polypeptide(L)'
;MTGLIEIVVMLLFVARVTRLIVADEITRRPREAIVRRLPDGSPLAYLLFCRWCLSVWIATPAAAAWWLLSDVPRWSRLWWADVPTVALALSYATGLLVRAEPEE
;
A
#
# COMPACT_ATOMS: atom_id res chain seq x y z
N MET A 1 -12.37 7.05 -19.75
CA MET A 1 -12.88 6.05 -18.77
C MET A 1 -11.78 5.16 -18.25
N THR A 2 -10.88 4.66 -19.10
CA THR A 2 -9.80 3.72 -18.73
C THR A 2 -8.92 4.22 -17.57
N GLY A 3 -8.49 5.49 -17.60
CA GLY A 3 -7.64 6.02 -16.52
C GLY A 3 -8.31 6.07 -15.14
N LEU A 4 -9.62 6.30 -15.07
CA LEU A 4 -10.34 6.28 -13.79
C LEU A 4 -10.47 4.85 -13.25
N ILE A 5 -10.75 3.88 -14.12
CA ILE A 5 -10.77 2.46 -13.75
C ILE A 5 -9.41 2.05 -13.20
N GLU A 6 -8.33 2.44 -13.86
CA GLU A 6 -6.96 2.10 -13.45
C GLU A 6 -6.59 2.68 -12.08
N ILE A 7 -6.93 3.95 -11.82
CA ILE A 7 -6.69 4.59 -10.51
C ILE A 7 -7.48 3.86 -9.41
N VAL A 8 -8.74 3.53 -9.66
CA VAL A 8 -9.58 2.81 -8.70
C VAL A 8 -9.04 1.40 -8.44
N VAL A 9 -8.66 0.67 -9.48
CA VAL A 9 -8.07 -0.67 -9.35
C VAL A 9 -6.76 -0.62 -8.59
N MET A 10 -5.89 0.36 -8.87
CA MET A 10 -4.63 0.55 -8.15
C MET A 10 -4.88 0.86 -6.66
N LEU A 11 -5.84 1.72 -6.34
CA LEU A 11 -6.23 1.99 -4.96
C LEU A 11 -6.70 0.73 -4.23
N LEU A 12 -7.63 -0.02 -4.84
CA LEU A 12 -8.15 -1.26 -4.25
C LEU A 12 -7.06 -2.34 -4.13
N PHE A 13 -6.15 -2.41 -5.09
CA PHE A 13 -4.99 -3.29 -5.02
C PHE A 13 -4.10 -2.96 -3.83
N VAL A 14 -3.70 -1.69 -3.66
CA VAL A 14 -2.88 -1.24 -2.52
C VAL A 14 -3.60 -1.53 -1.20
N ALA A 15 -4.91 -1.25 -1.12
CA ALA A 15 -5.71 -1.54 0.07
C ALA A 15 -5.76 -3.04 0.39
N ARG A 16 -6.03 -3.89 -0.60
CA ARG A 16 -6.12 -5.34 -0.40
C ARG A 16 -4.78 -5.95 -0.02
N VAL A 17 -3.68 -5.54 -0.65
CA VAL A 17 -2.34 -6.02 -0.31
C VAL A 17 -1.94 -5.58 1.10
N THR A 18 -2.23 -4.33 1.47
CA THR A 18 -1.98 -3.83 2.83
C THR A 18 -2.75 -4.66 3.86
N ARG A 19 -4.05 -4.90 3.64
CA ARG A 19 -4.88 -5.75 4.50
C ARG A 19 -4.37 -7.20 4.54
N LEU A 20 -3.98 -7.74 3.39
CA LEU A 20 -3.46 -9.10 3.27
C LEU A 20 -2.22 -9.30 4.16
N ILE A 21 -1.29 -8.34 4.18
CA ILE A 21 -0.05 -8.45 4.95
C ILE A 21 -0.28 -8.21 6.45
N VAL A 22 -1.18 -7.30 6.82
CA VAL A 22 -1.30 -6.83 8.22
C VAL A 22 -2.40 -7.54 9.01
N ALA A 23 -3.51 -7.90 8.37
CA ALA A 23 -4.72 -8.34 9.06
C ALA A 23 -5.17 -9.75 8.68
N ASP A 24 -5.10 -10.13 7.40
CA ASP A 24 -5.69 -11.40 6.97
C ASP A 24 -4.99 -12.62 7.62
N GLU A 25 -5.80 -13.63 7.96
CA GLU A 25 -5.36 -14.88 8.60
C GLU A 25 -4.38 -15.67 7.70
N ILE A 26 -4.50 -15.52 6.38
CA ILE A 26 -3.64 -16.19 5.39
C ILE A 26 -2.15 -15.89 5.65
N THR A 27 -1.82 -14.66 6.04
CA THR A 27 -0.43 -14.24 6.29
C THR A 27 -0.05 -14.29 7.77
N ARG A 28 -0.92 -14.79 8.65
CA ARG A 28 -0.64 -14.88 10.08
C ARG A 28 0.61 -15.71 10.38
N ARG A 29 0.69 -16.92 9.83
CA ARG A 29 1.85 -17.83 10.03
C ARG A 29 3.18 -17.19 9.58
N PRO A 30 3.31 -16.65 8.35
CA PRO A 30 4.55 -15.99 7.95
C PRO A 30 4.83 -14.72 8.78
N ARG A 31 3.81 -13.92 9.11
CA ARG A 31 3.96 -12.72 9.95
C ARG A 31 4.53 -13.06 11.32
N GLU A 32 3.95 -14.04 12.01
CA GLU A 32 4.45 -14.53 13.32
C GLU A 32 5.86 -15.14 13.22
N ALA A 33 6.18 -15.82 12.12
CA ALA A 33 7.52 -16.39 11.91
C ALA A 33 8.59 -15.29 11.72
N ILE A 34 8.25 -14.20 11.02
CA ILE A 34 9.13 -13.04 10.85
C ILE A 34 9.31 -12.30 12.18
N VAL A 35 8.21 -12.04 12.90
CA VAL A 35 8.23 -11.31 14.17
C VAL A 35 9.03 -12.06 15.23
N ARG A 36 8.94 -13.39 15.30
CA ARG A 36 9.75 -14.22 16.23
C ARG A 36 11.26 -14.13 16.00
N ARG A 37 11.71 -13.65 14.83
CA ARG A 37 13.14 -13.46 14.51
C ARG A 37 13.61 -12.03 14.71
N LEU A 38 12.68 -11.10 14.94
CA LEU A 38 12.99 -9.70 15.13
C LEU A 38 13.22 -9.40 16.62
N PRO A 39 14.13 -8.48 16.96
CA PRO A 39 14.28 -8.02 18.33
C PRO A 39 13.01 -7.28 18.79
N ASP A 40 12.74 -7.35 20.09
CA ASP A 40 11.62 -6.64 20.70
C ASP A 40 11.69 -5.14 20.41
N GLY A 41 10.55 -4.55 20.03
CA GLY A 41 10.48 -3.13 19.66
C GLY A 41 11.06 -2.79 18.27
N SER A 42 11.37 -3.77 17.43
CA SER A 42 11.88 -3.48 16.08
C SER A 42 10.89 -2.66 15.23
N PRO A 43 11.37 -1.67 14.47
CA PRO A 43 10.51 -0.86 13.58
C PRO A 43 9.87 -1.71 12.46
N LEU A 44 10.51 -2.82 12.08
CA LEU A 44 9.95 -3.77 11.12
C LEU A 44 8.73 -4.51 11.69
N ALA A 45 8.74 -4.90 12.96
CA ALA A 45 7.55 -5.46 13.59
C ALA A 45 6.42 -4.42 13.57
N TYR A 46 6.70 -3.17 13.94
CA TYR A 46 5.71 -2.09 13.87
C TYR A 46 5.12 -1.90 12.46
N LEU A 47 5.97 -1.95 11.42
CA LEU A 47 5.57 -1.84 10.03
C LEU A 47 4.67 -3.00 9.57
N LEU A 48 4.90 -4.22 10.06
CA LEU A 48 4.09 -5.40 9.73
C LEU A 48 2.71 -5.41 10.40
N PHE A 49 2.51 -4.63 11.46
CA PHE A 49 1.24 -4.51 12.17
C PHE A 49 0.51 -3.17 11.91
N CYS A 50 1.20 -2.16 11.39
CA CYS A 50 0.64 -0.84 11.10
C CYS A 50 0.15 -0.77 9.64
N ARG A 51 -1.17 -0.83 9.43
CA ARG A 51 -1.80 -0.70 8.09
C ARG A 51 -1.44 0.61 7.39
N TRP A 52 -1.46 1.73 8.14
CA TRP A 52 -1.10 3.07 7.63
C TRP A 52 0.36 3.19 7.21
N CYS A 53 1.25 2.53 7.93
CA CYS A 53 2.68 2.59 7.68
C CYS A 53 3.03 1.74 6.47
N LEU A 54 2.50 0.51 6.43
CA LEU A 54 2.74 -0.42 5.34
C LEU A 54 2.15 0.07 4.01
N SER A 55 0.99 0.73 4.02
CA SER A 55 0.36 1.21 2.78
C SER A 55 1.25 2.14 1.97
N VAL A 56 2.10 2.96 2.59
CA VAL A 56 3.08 3.79 1.88
C VAL A 56 4.08 2.92 1.12
N TRP A 57 4.57 1.87 1.78
CA TRP A 57 5.55 0.95 1.19
C TRP A 57 4.98 0.07 0.09
N ILE A 58 3.67 -0.18 0.08
CA ILE A 58 2.97 -0.86 -1.02
C ILE A 58 2.59 0.12 -2.13
N ALA A 59 2.20 1.35 -1.78
CA ALA A 59 1.80 2.38 -2.73
C ALA A 59 2.98 2.88 -3.58
N THR A 60 4.18 3.02 -3.01
CA THR A 60 5.37 3.46 -3.76
C THR A 60 5.72 2.56 -4.94
N PRO A 61 5.91 1.24 -4.80
CA PRO A 61 6.19 0.37 -5.94
C PRO A 61 4.99 0.25 -6.88
N ALA A 62 3.75 0.31 -6.37
CA ALA A 62 2.56 0.33 -7.22
C ALA A 62 2.52 1.58 -8.12
N ALA A 63 2.79 2.77 -7.54
CA ALA A 63 2.86 4.04 -8.27
C ALA A 63 4.04 4.07 -9.26
N ALA A 64 5.18 3.48 -8.89
CA ALA A 64 6.32 3.35 -9.80
C ALA A 64 6.01 2.41 -10.98
N ALA A 65 5.35 1.27 -10.72
CA ALA A 65 4.92 0.35 -11.77
C ALA A 65 3.88 1.00 -12.69
N TRP A 66 2.90 1.71 -12.13
CA TRP A 66 1.95 2.52 -12.89
C TRP A 66 2.68 3.54 -13.78
N TRP A 67 3.63 4.28 -13.23
CA TRP A 67 4.39 5.26 -14.00
C TRP A 67 5.17 4.66 -15.17
N LEU A 68 5.66 3.42 -15.04
CA LEU A 68 6.44 2.76 -16.08
C LEU A 68 5.56 2.11 -17.16
N LEU A 69 4.43 1.51 -16.75
CA LEU A 69 3.63 0.62 -17.60
C LEU A 69 2.33 1.25 -18.09
N SER A 70 1.89 2.36 -17.49
CA SER A 70 0.62 3.01 -17.81
C SER A 70 0.76 4.06 -18.91
N ASP A 71 -0.25 4.07 -19.78
CA ASP A 71 -0.49 5.10 -20.80
C ASP A 71 -1.34 6.28 -20.27
N VAL A 72 -1.72 6.28 -18.98
CA VAL A 72 -2.49 7.37 -18.40
C VAL A 72 -1.71 8.69 -18.53
N PRO A 73 -2.36 9.79 -18.98
CA PRO A 73 -1.70 11.07 -19.14
C PRO A 73 -1.00 11.54 -17.86
N ARG A 74 0.30 11.76 -17.98
CA ARG A 74 1.17 12.20 -16.89
C ARG A 74 1.16 13.72 -16.83
N TRP A 75 0.91 14.29 -15.67
CA TRP A 75 0.77 15.75 -15.55
C TRP A 75 2.11 16.47 -15.62
N SER A 76 3.13 16.00 -14.90
CA SER A 76 4.44 16.67 -14.88
C SER A 76 5.49 16.02 -15.80
N ARG A 77 5.28 14.75 -16.22
CA ARG A 77 6.31 13.87 -16.85
C ARG A 77 7.56 13.65 -16.00
N LEU A 78 7.59 14.13 -14.76
CA LEU A 78 8.71 13.99 -13.85
C LEU A 78 8.40 12.86 -12.88
N TRP A 79 9.05 11.71 -13.08
CA TRP A 79 8.84 10.52 -12.26
C TRP A 79 9.01 10.79 -10.76
N TRP A 80 9.95 11.68 -10.40
CA TRP A 80 10.24 12.05 -9.00
C TRP A 80 9.15 12.89 -8.35
N ALA A 81 8.28 13.54 -9.13
CA ALA A 81 7.14 14.30 -8.62
C ALA A 81 5.87 13.45 -8.65
N ASP A 82 5.63 12.75 -9.76
CA ASP A 82 4.39 12.02 -10.00
C ASP A 82 4.32 10.72 -9.17
N VAL A 83 5.43 9.99 -9.01
CA VAL A 83 5.43 8.75 -8.20
C VAL A 83 5.15 9.05 -6.72
N PRO A 84 5.85 9.99 -6.04
CA PRO A 84 5.57 10.25 -4.62
C PRO A 84 4.19 10.84 -4.37
N THR A 85 3.70 11.73 -5.24
CA THR A 85 2.36 12.31 -5.07
C THR A 85 1.27 11.25 -5.22
N VAL A 86 1.37 10.37 -6.23
CA VAL A 86 0.43 9.25 -6.40
C VAL A 86 0.55 8.26 -5.24
N ALA A 87 1.76 7.89 -4.82
CA ALA A 87 1.97 6.97 -3.71
C ALA A 87 1.36 7.50 -2.39
N LEU A 88 1.56 8.78 -2.09
CA LEU A 88 0.99 9.42 -0.90
C LEU A 88 -0.55 9.49 -0.98
N ALA A 89 -1.10 9.83 -2.15
CA ALA A 89 -2.54 9.85 -2.35
C ALA A 89 -3.18 8.47 -2.16
N LEU A 90 -2.60 7.43 -2.78
CA LEU A 90 -3.03 6.04 -2.62
C LEU A 90 -2.92 5.58 -1.16
N SER A 91 -1.82 5.90 -0.48
CA SER A 91 -1.62 5.53 0.92
C SER A 91 -2.64 6.21 1.84
N TYR A 92 -2.92 7.50 1.63
CA TYR A 92 -3.90 8.23 2.42
C TYR A 92 -5.31 7.66 2.21
N ALA A 93 -5.70 7.43 0.96
CA ALA A 93 -6.99 6.82 0.63
C ALA A 93 -7.12 5.40 1.17
N THR A 94 -6.05 4.60 1.10
CA THR A 94 -6.01 3.26 1.73
C THR A 94 -6.17 3.34 3.24
N GLY A 95 -5.51 4.29 3.90
CA GLY A 95 -5.64 4.53 5.34
C GLY A 95 -7.08 4.88 5.74
N LEU A 96 -7.79 5.65 4.92
CA LEU A 96 -9.21 5.94 5.12
C LEU A 96 -10.10 4.70 4.93
N LEU A 97 -9.88 3.92 3.87
CA LEU A 97 -10.63 2.69 3.61
C LEU A 97 -10.46 1.68 4.74
N VAL A 98 -9.23 1.51 5.21
CA VAL A 98 -8.90 0.62 6.33
C VAL A 98 -9.60 1.03 7.62
N ARG A 99 -9.72 2.34 7.91
CA ARG A 99 -10.44 2.83 9.09
C ARG A 99 -11.95 2.63 9.01
N ALA A 100 -12.48 2.49 7.80
CA ALA A 100 -13.91 2.24 7.58
C ALA A 100 -14.27 0.75 7.71
N GLU A 101 -13.29 -0.15 7.71
CA GLU A 101 -13.55 -1.58 7.96
C GLU A 101 -13.87 -1.77 9.45
N PRO A 102 -14.99 -2.42 9.81
CA PRO A 102 -15.25 -2.76 11.20
C PRO A 102 -14.15 -3.70 11.71
N GLU A 103 -13.65 -3.42 12.92
CA GLU A 103 -12.81 -4.36 13.66
C GLU A 103 -13.72 -5.52 14.10
N GLU A 104 -13.71 -6.62 13.35
CA GLU A 104 -14.31 -7.90 13.77
C GLU A 104 -13.55 -8.50 14.95
#